data_AF-I2DTT0-F1
#
_entry.id   AF-I2DTT0-F1
#
_cell.length_a   1.000
_cell.length_b   1.000
_cell.length_c   1.000
_cell.angle_alpha   90.00
_cell.angle_beta   90.00
_cell.angle_gamma   90.00
#
_symmetry.space_group_name_H-M   'P 1'
#
loop_
_entity.id
_entity.type
_entity.pdbx_description
1 polymer ?
#
loop_
_entity_poly.entity_id
_entity_poly.type
_entity_poly.pdbx_seq_one_letter_code
_entity_poly.pdbx_strand_id
1 'polypeptide(L)' 'MDERSALEDLSALAATGHTTAHAELARKWLAHFGADRVQDLDLGMLEAIACYVRDGIAPPHG' A
#
# COMPACT_ATOMS: atom_id res chain seq x y z
N MET A 1 -27.83 -14.34 -13.36
CA MET A 1 -26.89 -13.34 -12.80
C MET A 1 -26.97 -13.54 -11.31
N ASP A 2 -26.02 -14.32 -10.82
CA ASP A 2 -26.04 -14.94 -9.52
C ASP A 2 -25.35 -14.00 -8.53
N GLU A 3 -26.01 -13.71 -7.42
CA GLU A 3 -25.53 -12.85 -6.32
C GLU A 3 -24.11 -13.18 -5.85
N ARG A 4 -23.70 -14.45 -5.92
CA ARG A 4 -22.35 -14.91 -5.60
C ARG A 4 -21.29 -14.37 -6.56
N SER A 5 -21.61 -14.28 -7.84
CA SER A 5 -20.70 -13.77 -8.86
C SER A 5 -20.43 -12.27 -8.71
N ALA A 6 -21.41 -11.50 -8.22
CA ALA A 6 -21.24 -10.08 -7.94
C ALA A 6 -20.40 -9.84 -6.66
N LEU A 7 -20.52 -10.70 -5.66
CA LEU A 7 -19.73 -10.61 -4.43
C LEU A 7 -18.25 -10.95 -4.67
N GLU A 8 -17.95 -11.96 -5.49
CA GLU A 8 -16.57 -12.29 -5.89
C GLU A 8 -15.92 -11.15 -6.69
N ASP A 9 -16.64 -10.54 -7.63
CA ASP A 9 -16.15 -9.40 -8.42
C ASP A 9 -15.85 -8.17 -7.54
N LEU A 10 -16.74 -7.85 -6.59
CA LEU A 10 -16.52 -6.79 -5.62
C LEU A 10 -15.33 -7.08 -4.69
N SER A 11 -15.14 -8.34 -4.28
CA SER A 11 -14.00 -8.73 -3.45
C SER A 11 -12.68 -8.63 -4.23
N ALA A 12 -12.67 -9.00 -5.52
CA ALA A 12 -11.52 -8.86 -6.39
C ALA A 12 -11.20 -7.37 -6.62
N LEU A 13 -12.21 -6.55 -6.90
CA LEU A 13 -12.08 -5.10 -7.06
C LEU A 13 -11.58 -4.44 -5.77
N ALA A 14 -12.10 -4.84 -4.62
CA ALA A 14 -11.66 -4.35 -3.31
C ALA A 14 -10.21 -4.75 -3.02
N ALA A 15 -9.81 -5.99 -3.36
CA ALA A 15 -8.43 -6.45 -3.23
C ALA A 15 -7.48 -5.67 -4.16
N THR A 16 -7.90 -5.38 -5.40
CA THR A 16 -7.15 -4.54 -6.35
C THR A 16 -7.07 -3.08 -5.90
N GLY A 17 -8.15 -2.53 -5.36
CA GLY A 17 -8.18 -1.18 -4.79
C GLY A 17 -7.28 -1.07 -3.55
N HIS A 18 -7.29 -2.08 -2.69
CA HIS A 18 -6.45 -2.16 -1.50
C HIS A 18 -4.96 -2.26 -1.86
N THR A 19 -4.61 -3.07 -2.86
CA THR A 19 -3.23 -3.14 -3.38
C THR A 19 -2.78 -1.85 -4.06
N THR A 20 -3.67 -1.16 -4.78
CA THR A 20 -3.39 0.14 -5.38
C THR A 20 -3.14 1.22 -4.31
N ALA A 21 -4.02 1.30 -3.31
CA ALA A 21 -3.89 2.23 -2.19
C ALA A 21 -2.63 1.98 -1.37
N HIS A 22 -2.29 0.71 -1.12
CA HIS A 22 -1.04 0.34 -0.45
C HIS A 22 0.20 0.72 -1.27
N ALA A 23 0.17 0.53 -2.59
CA ALA A 23 1.27 0.94 -3.45
C ALA A 23 1.44 2.47 -3.46
N GLU A 24 0.35 3.23 -3.45
CA GLU A 24 0.38 4.69 -3.32
C GLU A 24 0.95 5.16 -1.97
N LEU A 25 0.53 4.54 -0.88
CA LEU A 25 1.05 4.80 0.46
C LEU A 25 2.55 4.46 0.56
N ALA A 26 2.97 3.33 0.01
CA ALA A 26 4.38 2.96 -0.04
C ALA A 26 5.21 3.99 -0.81
N ARG A 27 4.72 4.49 -1.95
CA ARG A 27 5.38 5.57 -2.71
C ARG A 27 5.50 6.87 -1.91
N LYS A 28 4.47 7.26 -1.16
CA LYS A 28 4.52 8.44 -0.28
C LYS A 28 5.56 8.28 0.83
N TRP A 29 5.63 7.09 1.43
CA TRP A 29 6.64 6.77 2.43
C TRP A 29 8.07 6.79 1.88
N LEU A 30 8.28 6.24 0.69
CA LEU A 30 9.57 6.31 -0.01
C LEU A 30 9.99 7.78 -0.26
N ALA A 31 9.07 8.59 -0.80
CA ALA A 31 9.30 10.01 -1.04
C ALA A 31 9.59 10.80 0.25
N HIS A 32 8.89 10.49 1.35
CA HIS A 32 9.13 11.11 2.66
C HIS A 32 10.55 10.88 3.17
N PHE A 33 11.12 9.69 2.90
CA PHE A 33 12.50 9.38 3.25
C PHE A 33 13.53 9.82 2.19
N GLY A 34 13.09 10.51 1.12
CA GLY A 34 13.97 10.96 0.04
C GLY A 34 14.47 9.83 -0.86
N ALA A 35 13.91 8.63 -0.74
CA ALA A 35 14.31 7.47 -1.51
C ALA A 35 13.39 7.29 -2.73
N ASP A 36 13.98 7.20 -3.92
CA ASP A 36 13.25 6.85 -5.14
C ASP A 36 12.99 5.33 -5.22
N ARG A 37 13.87 4.53 -4.60
CA ARG A 37 13.86 3.07 -4.69
C ARG A 37 13.97 2.43 -3.31
N VAL A 38 13.27 1.31 -3.12
CA VAL A 38 13.35 0.47 -1.92
C VAL A 38 14.77 -0.02 -1.60
N GLN A 39 15.62 -0.13 -2.62
CA GLN A 39 17.02 -0.56 -2.48
C GLN A 39 17.90 0.47 -1.76
N ASP A 40 17.44 1.72 -1.71
CA ASP A 40 18.12 2.83 -1.04
C ASP A 40 17.85 2.85 0.47
N LEU A 41 16.81 2.12 0.92
CA LEU A 41 16.44 2.01 2.32
C LEU A 41 17.00 0.75 2.96
N ASP A 42 17.34 0.87 4.24
CA ASP A 42 17.66 -0.27 5.09
C ASP A 42 16.44 -1.20 5.28
N LEU A 43 16.70 -2.48 5.47
CA LEU A 43 15.68 -3.50 5.71
C LEU A 43 14.75 -3.11 6.87
N GLY A 44 15.28 -2.59 7.98
CA GLY A 44 14.46 -2.19 9.12
C GLY A 44 13.49 -1.06 8.79
N MET A 45 13.84 -0.23 7.82
CA MET A 45 13.00 0.88 7.36
C MET A 45 11.93 0.41 6.38
N LEU A 46 12.26 -0.53 5.50
CA LEU A 46 11.28 -1.20 4.64
C LEU A 46 10.24 -1.96 5.47
N GLU A 47 10.65 -2.63 6.55
CA GLU A 47 9.72 -3.31 7.47
C GLU A 47 8.79 -2.31 8.17
N ALA A 48 9.31 -1.17 8.63
CA ALA A 48 8.50 -0.12 9.23
C ALA A 48 7.47 0.46 8.23
N ILE A 49 7.90 0.77 7.00
CA ILE A 49 7.02 1.25 5.93
C ILE A 49 5.93 0.21 5.63
N ALA A 50 6.29 -1.07 5.50
CA ALA A 50 5.33 -2.13 5.26
C ALA A 50 4.29 -2.24 6.39
N CYS A 51 4.69 -2.01 7.64
CA CYS A 51 3.78 -1.96 8.78
C CYS A 51 2.81 -0.78 8.67
N TYR A 52 3.30 0.43 8.38
CA TYR A 52 2.45 1.61 8.23
C TYR A 52 1.50 1.52 7.04
N VAL A 53 1.98 1.02 5.90
CA VAL A 53 1.18 0.82 4.69
C VAL A 53 0.05 -0.17 4.96
N ARG A 54 0.33 -1.29 5.65
CA ARG A 54 -0.66 -2.29 6.03
C ARG A 54 -1.73 -1.72 6.97
N ASP A 55 -1.35 -0.79 7.84
CA ASP A 55 -2.25 -0.09 8.75
C ASP A 55 -2.98 1.10 8.08
N GLY A 56 -2.64 1.43 6.82
CA GLY A 56 -3.20 2.57 6.10
C GLY A 56 -2.69 3.93 6.59
N ILE A 57 -1.59 3.96 7.35
CA ILE A 57 -1.01 5.18 7.93
C ILE A 57 -0.18 5.92 6.88
N ALA A 58 -0.55 7.18 6.63
CA ALA A 58 0.21 8.09 5.78
C ALA A 58 1.42 8.71 6.53
N PRO A 59 2.53 9.01 5.83
CA PRO A 59 3.67 9.68 6.46
C PRO A 59 3.29 11.07 6.99
N PRO A 60 3.91 11.51 8.11
CA PRO A 60 3.71 12.85 8.64
C PRO A 60 4.36 13.86 7.68
N HIS A 61 3.52 14.64 7.01
CA HIS A 61 3.86 15.61 5.95
C HIS A 61 4.32 14.97 4.63
N GLY A 62 3.52 15.25 3.59
CA GLY A 62 3.91 15.24 2.18
C GLY A 62 3.92 16.66 1.64
#